data_AF-A0A7L2MS30-F1
#
_entry.id   AF-A0A7L2MS30-F1
#
_cell.length_a   1.000
_cell.length_b   1.000
_cell.length_c   1.000
_cell.angle_alpha   90.00
_cell.angle_beta   90.00
_cell.angle_gamma   90.00
#
_symmetry.space_group_name_H-M   'P 1'
#
loop_
_entity.id
_entity.type
_entity.pdbx_description
1 polymer ?
#
loop_
_entity_poly.entity_id
_entity_poly.type
_entity_poly.pdbx_seq_one_letter_code
_entity_poly.pdbx_strand_id
1 'polypeptide(L)' 'VTLLGVQITNSYVTPPQIEIRRDVKTLHDMQQLVGSLQWLHNIVLIPPKVMSPLYNLLKGKHPWEQ' A
#
# COMPACT_ATOMS: atom_id res chain seq x y z
N VAL A 1 13.04 18.76 -0.54
CA VAL A 1 11.90 18.68 0.42
C VAL A 1 11.47 17.24 0.57
N THR A 2 10.88 16.86 1.71
CA THR A 2 10.35 15.51 1.92
C THR A 2 8.82 15.57 2.01
N LEU A 3 8.13 14.80 1.18
CA LEU A 3 6.67 14.72 1.16
C LEU A 3 6.24 13.24 1.07
N LEU A 4 5.42 12.77 2.01
CA LEU A 4 4.97 11.37 2.07
C LEU A 4 6.12 10.34 2.03
N GLY A 5 7.25 10.67 2.67
CA GLY A 5 8.47 9.83 2.68
C GLY A 5 9.31 9.93 1.40
N VAL A 6 8.86 10.63 0.37
CA VAL A 6 9.58 10.85 -0.88
C VAL A 6 10.53 12.03 -0.74
N GLN A 7 11.79 11.84 -1.12
CA GLN A 7 12.74 12.94 -1.22
C GLN A 7 12.64 13.59 -2.60
N ILE A 8 12.28 14.87 -2.62
CA ILE A 8 12.15 15.66 -3.84
C ILE A 8 13.30 16.66 -3.88
N THR A 9 14.09 16.57 -4.94
CA THR A 9 15.16 17.51 -5.29
C THR A 9 14.79 18.25 -6.58
N ASN A 10 15.59 19.24 -7.00
CA ASN A 10 15.31 19.97 -8.24
C ASN A 10 15.34 19.09 -9.50
N SER A 11 16.01 17.94 -9.46
CA SER A 11 16.24 17.08 -10.61
C SER A 11 15.68 15.67 -10.47
N TYR A 12 15.42 15.21 -9.24
CA TYR A 12 14.98 13.84 -8.97
C TYR A 12 13.93 13.74 -7.88
N VAL A 13 13.03 12.77 -8.05
CA VAL A 13 12.07 12.30 -7.06
C VAL A 13 12.51 10.92 -6.61
N THR A 14 13.08 10.84 -5.42
CA THR A 14 13.58 9.59 -4.85
C THR A 14 12.54 9.00 -3.91
N PRO A 15 12.06 7.79 -4.20
CA PRO A 15 11.05 7.15 -3.37
C PRO A 15 11.61 6.70 -2.01
N PRO A 16 10.78 6.62 -0.95
CA PRO A 16 11.16 5.94 0.27
C PRO A 16 11.52 4.48 -0.02
N GLN A 17 12.36 3.91 0.85
CA GLN A 17 12.60 2.49 0.84
C GLN A 17 11.30 1.75 1.17
N ILE A 18 10.96 0.76 0.35
CA ILE A 18 9.74 -0.03 0.51
C ILE A 18 10.12 -1.48 0.63
N GLU A 19 9.58 -2.11 1.66
CA GLU A 19 9.75 -3.52 1.91
C GLU A 19 8.43 -4.23 1.67
N ILE A 20 8.38 -5.10 0.66
CA ILE A 20 7.21 -5.93 0.40
C ILE A 20 7.38 -7.24 1.16
N ARG A 21 6.72 -7.34 2.31
CA ARG A 21 6.68 -8.57 3.11
C ARG A 21 5.71 -9.55 2.45
N ARG A 22 6.22 -10.73 2.07
CA ARG A 22 5.42 -11.77 1.39
C ARG A 22 4.78 -12.77 2.35
N ASP A 23 5.29 -12.86 3.57
CA ASP A 23 4.72 -13.68 4.64
C ASP A 23 3.62 -12.91 5.37
N VAL A 24 2.38 -13.04 4.90
CA VAL A 24 1.21 -12.35 5.46
C VAL A 24 0.46 -13.33 6.37
N LYS A 25 0.54 -13.12 7.68
CA LYS A 25 -0.10 -13.99 8.69
C LYS A 25 -1.21 -13.30 9.46
N THR A 26 -1.13 -11.99 9.59
CA THR A 26 -2.08 -11.19 10.37
C THR A 26 -2.75 -10.13 9.52
N LEU A 27 -3.88 -9.60 10.01
CA LEU A 27 -4.53 -8.44 9.40
C LEU A 27 -3.56 -7.25 9.32
N HIS A 28 -2.72 -7.07 10.33
CA HIS A 28 -1.72 -6.02 10.35
C HIS A 28 -0.68 -6.18 9.22
N ASP A 29 -0.20 -7.39 8.97
CA ASP A 29 0.70 -7.66 7.84
C ASP A 29 0.02 -7.34 6.51
N MET A 30 -1.27 -7.68 6.38
CA MET A 30 -2.07 -7.37 5.20
C MET A 30 -2.22 -5.86 5.00
N GLN A 31 -2.44 -5.10 6.07
CA GLN A 31 -2.51 -3.64 6.04
C GLN A 31 -1.17 -3.03 5.59
N GLN A 32 -0.04 -3.52 6.10
CA GLN A 32 1.30 -3.06 5.67
C GLN A 32 1.56 -3.35 4.19
N LEU A 33 1.18 -4.53 3.72
CA LEU A 33 1.33 -4.92 2.31
C LEU A 33 0.50 -4.00 1.40
N VAL A 34 -0.77 -3.77 1.75
CA VAL A 34 -1.66 -2.87 0.99
C VAL A 34 -1.11 -1.44 0.98
N GLY A 35 -0.63 -0.93 2.11
CA GLY A 35 -0.01 0.40 2.18
C GLY A 35 1.20 0.55 1.26
N SER A 36 2.08 -0.46 1.25
CA SER A 36 3.27 -0.50 0.39
C SER A 36 2.91 -0.54 -1.10
N LEU A 37 1.93 -1.36 -1.48
CA LEU A 37 1.44 -1.46 -2.85
C LEU A 37 0.69 -0.22 -3.32
N GLN A 38 -0.06 0.44 -2.42
CA GLN A 38 -0.75 1.69 -2.72
C GLN A 38 0.22 2.83 -2.96
N TRP A 39 1.31 2.89 -2.20
CA TRP A 39 2.40 3.82 -2.51
C TRP A 39 2.96 3.51 -3.91
N LEU A 40 3.21 2.24 -4.22
CA LEU A 40 3.84 1.80 -5.46
C LEU A 40 2.95 2.04 -6.69
N HIS A 41 1.63 1.92 -6.52
CA HIS A 41 0.64 2.21 -7.56
C HIS A 41 0.83 3.60 -8.18
N ASN A 42 1.19 4.62 -7.38
CA ASN A 42 1.43 5.98 -7.87
C ASN A 42 2.68 6.10 -8.76
N ILE A 43 3.57 5.11 -8.75
CA ILE A 43 4.86 5.14 -9.45
C ILE A 43 4.84 4.23 -10.69
N VAL A 44 4.24 3.04 -10.60
CA VAL A 44 4.26 2.02 -11.66
C VAL A 44 2.89 1.68 -12.25
N LEU A 45 1.85 2.49 -11.99
CA LEU A 45 0.53 2.39 -12.64
C LEU A 45 -0.11 0.98 -12.52
N ILE A 46 -0.07 0.38 -11.34
CA ILE A 46 -0.77 -0.87 -11.01
C ILE A 46 -2.29 -0.72 -11.24
N PRO A 47 -2.96 -1.49 -12.10
CA PRO A 47 -4.39 -1.31 -12.34
C PRO A 47 -5.22 -1.49 -11.04
N PRO A 48 -6.18 -0.58 -10.73
CA PRO A 48 -6.99 -0.66 -9.50
C PRO A 48 -7.74 -1.99 -9.31
N LYS A 49 -8.05 -2.66 -10.43
CA LYS A 49 -8.69 -3.99 -10.43
C LYS A 49 -7.83 -5.06 -9.75
N VAL A 50 -6.50 -4.96 -9.85
CA VAL A 50 -5.55 -5.89 -9.23
C VAL A 50 -5.49 -5.70 -7.71
N MET A 51 -5.70 -4.46 -7.24
CA MET A 51 -5.73 -4.13 -5.80
C MET A 51 -7.07 -4.48 -5.13
N SER A 52 -8.14 -4.63 -5.91
CA SER A 52 -9.50 -4.82 -5.39
C SER A 52 -9.66 -6.02 -4.43
N PRO A 53 -9.06 -7.21 -4.70
CA PRO A 53 -9.08 -8.32 -3.76
C PRO A 53 -8.42 -7.99 -2.42
N LEU A 54 -7.35 -7.20 -2.43
CA LEU A 54 -6.63 -6.82 -1.21
C LEU A 54 -7.48 -5.91 -0.32
N TYR A 55 -8.21 -4.96 -0.92
CA TYR A 55 -9.12 -4.11 -0.16
C TYR A 55 -10.29 -4.89 0.44
N ASN A 56 -10.78 -5.92 -0.26
CA ASN A 56 -11.84 -6.78 0.28
C ASN A 56 -11.37 -7.58 1.50
N LEU A 57 -10.10 -7.98 1.56
CA LEU A 57 -9.52 -8.65 2.73
C LEU A 57 -9.37 -7.71 3.94
N LEU A 58 -9.30 -6.40 3.71
CA LEU A 58 -9.24 -5.40 4.78
C LEU A 58 -10.63 -4.97 5.28
N LYS A 59 -11.71 -5.34 4.58
CA LYS A 59 -13.07 -5.09 5.05
C LYS A 59 -13.31 -5.98 6.27
N GLY A 60 -13.36 -5.35 7.43
CA GLY A 60 -13.83 -6.01 8.64
C GLY A 60 -15.31 -6.42 8.51
N LYS A 61 -15.77 -7.26 9.41
CA LYS A 61 -17.21 -7.54 9.53
C LYS A 61 -17.94 -6.25 9.89
N HIS A 62 -19.05 -5.98 9.22
CA HIS A 62 -19.88 -4.84 9.59
C HIS A 62 -20.46 -5.08 11.00
N PRO A 63 -20.57 -4.04 11.86
CA PRO A 63 -21.10 -4.18 13.22
C PRO A 63 -22.50 -4.80 13.31
N TRP A 64 -23.25 -4.79 12.20
CA TRP A 64 -24.62 -5.29 12.06
C TRP A 64 -24.72 -6.61 11.29
N GLU A 65 -23.61 -7.20 10.88
CA GLU A 65 -23.55 -8.57 10.31
C GLU A 65 -23.23 -9.60 11.40
N GLN A 66 -24.00 -9.58 12.49
CA GLN A 66 -23.97 -10.65 13.51
C GLN A 66 -24.76 -11.86 13.06
#